data_AF-A0A5J4TQR6-F1
#
_entry.id   AF-A0A5J4TQR6-F1
#
_cell.length_a   1.000
_cell.length_b   1.000
_cell.length_c   1.000
_cell.angle_alpha   90.00
_cell.angle_beta   90.00
_cell.angle_gamma   90.00
#
_symmetry.space_group_name_H-M   'P 1'
#
loop_
_entity.id
_entity.type
_entity.pdbx_description
1 polymer ?
#
loop_
_entity_poly.entity_id
_entity_poly.type
_entity_poly.pdbx_seq_one_letter_code
_entity_poly.pdbx_strand_id
1 'polypeptide(L)'
;MKQNNKRYKNQYLLPTLLLFLTFNQIFDLSAQNIQYITVNNYQQPQLVIQLTSVAGTPYDECVITDCTFTECVSDQSGGGLYTRVNNNKKITVNGTNTFRSCSAFTGGGWYAIIFDRGKMLMQGYVTVTDCFSTQNGGDGGGGMSIVVTGAESLLTIEAEILFTNCRSSSQGGGMELYGNVASLIEITGKLTFNNCSCANGRGGGLDALRSPIFVIGFIQLLGEITCFNCSASTTGGTYNGCGGGVNFEFPADDTVYINKITCTDCKANEGGGLYFTCDNWNYLEIRTTYIFPQSMCFSGCEALTGSGGGICIEVHHTDVEFNPIDLESQILFDHCNAKLSGGGIYLQQGEAQYTNYNKMKFSECKATNGGGLFTLITGQGILTLSYCEFYQCQSNGGNGGGVYFEVNFAPVIQIKIQDTTIHDCEAITNSSSTYP
;
A
#
# COMPACT_ATOMS: atom_id res chain seq x y z
N MET A 1 -24.97 25.36 -61.89
CA MET A 1 -23.66 25.97 -61.55
C MET A 1 -23.86 26.74 -60.25
N LYS A 2 -23.05 26.65 -59.19
CA LYS A 2 -21.78 25.94 -58.93
C LYS A 2 -21.78 25.35 -57.50
N GLN A 3 -21.23 24.13 -57.41
CA GLN A 3 -20.30 23.61 -56.38
C GLN A 3 -20.62 23.69 -54.87
N ASN A 4 -20.73 22.48 -54.31
CA ASN A 4 -20.38 22.15 -52.92
C ASN A 4 -18.99 22.68 -52.54
N ASN A 5 -18.83 23.12 -51.28
CA ASN A 5 -17.52 23.12 -50.62
C ASN A 5 -17.57 22.28 -49.34
N LYS A 6 -16.91 21.12 -49.38
CA LYS A 6 -16.63 20.30 -48.20
C LYS A 6 -15.67 21.08 -47.29
N ARG A 7 -15.97 21.21 -46.00
CA ARG A 7 -14.93 21.56 -45.02
C ARG A 7 -14.05 20.32 -44.80
N TYR A 8 -12.80 20.41 -45.23
CA TYR A 8 -11.78 19.41 -44.95
C TYR A 8 -11.29 19.52 -43.50
N LYS A 9 -10.86 18.39 -42.93
CA LYS A 9 -10.10 18.33 -41.68
C LYS A 9 -8.69 18.91 -41.90
N ASN A 10 -8.32 19.88 -41.06
CA ASN A 10 -6.94 20.08 -40.58
C ASN A 10 -7.07 19.95 -39.04
N GLN A 11 -6.42 19.07 -38.30
CA GLN A 11 -5.06 18.53 -38.40
C GLN A 11 -4.00 19.64 -38.42
N TYR A 12 -3.64 20.08 -37.22
CA TYR A 12 -2.37 20.73 -36.92
C TYR A 12 -1.71 19.98 -35.77
N LEU A 13 -0.60 19.30 -36.06
CA LEU A 13 0.42 19.04 -35.06
C LEU A 13 1.11 20.37 -34.74
N LEU A 14 1.36 20.64 -33.47
CA LEU A 14 2.47 21.49 -33.04
C LEU A 14 3.02 20.94 -31.72
N PRO A 15 4.36 20.91 -31.54
CA PRO A 15 4.99 20.22 -30.42
C PRO A 15 5.06 21.09 -29.16
N THR A 16 5.25 20.42 -28.01
CA THR A 16 5.61 21.03 -26.72
C THR A 16 4.72 22.21 -26.29
N LEU A 17 3.47 21.91 -25.96
CA LEU A 17 2.63 22.83 -25.19
C LEU A 17 2.68 22.45 -23.71
N LEU A 18 3.45 23.19 -22.92
CA LEU A 18 3.28 23.19 -21.47
C LEU A 18 1.90 23.80 -21.20
N LEU A 19 0.88 22.97 -20.97
CA LEU A 19 -0.46 23.45 -20.63
C LEU A 19 -0.48 23.88 -19.16
N PHE A 20 0.14 25.02 -18.88
CA PHE A 20 -0.23 25.80 -17.70
C PHE A 20 -1.72 26.08 -17.81
N LEU A 21 -2.53 25.44 -16.95
CA LEU A 21 -3.90 25.90 -16.65
C LEU A 21 -3.87 27.15 -15.77
N THR A 22 -3.14 28.15 -16.27
CA THR A 22 -3.59 29.53 -16.23
C THR A 22 -4.39 29.78 -17.51
N PHE A 23 -5.29 30.76 -17.48
CA PHE A 23 -6.14 31.23 -18.58
C PHE A 23 -7.53 30.60 -18.78
N ASN A 24 -8.46 31.55 -18.92
CA ASN A 24 -9.57 31.56 -19.86
C ASN A 24 -9.38 30.69 -21.11
N GLN A 25 -10.48 30.02 -21.50
CA GLN A 25 -10.71 29.25 -22.74
C GLN A 25 -10.02 27.87 -22.77
N ILE A 26 -10.64 26.76 -23.19
CA ILE A 26 -11.84 26.53 -24.02
C ILE A 26 -12.59 25.32 -23.40
N PHE A 27 -13.91 25.24 -23.19
CA PHE A 27 -15.08 26.14 -23.32
C PHE A 27 -15.76 26.27 -21.92
N ASP A 28 -16.78 27.09 -21.66
CA ASP A 28 -17.55 28.03 -22.51
C ASP A 28 -17.75 29.38 -21.77
N LEU A 29 -18.78 30.16 -22.11
CA LEU A 29 -19.00 31.52 -21.60
C LEU A 29 -20.34 31.74 -20.86
N SER A 30 -20.35 32.76 -19.99
CA SER A 30 -21.51 33.54 -19.50
C SER A 30 -22.33 33.07 -18.29
N ALA A 31 -21.72 32.46 -17.27
CA ALA A 31 -22.32 32.36 -15.94
C ALA A 31 -21.47 33.04 -14.86
N GLN A 32 -22.01 34.05 -14.17
CA GLN A 32 -21.52 34.43 -12.84
C GLN A 32 -21.91 33.32 -11.86
N ASN A 33 -21.00 32.93 -10.96
CA ASN A 33 -21.10 31.81 -10.00
C ASN A 33 -20.87 30.39 -10.56
N ILE A 34 -19.79 30.17 -11.31
CA ILE A 34 -19.24 28.81 -11.51
C ILE A 34 -18.37 28.46 -10.30
N GLN A 35 -18.83 27.54 -9.44
CA GLN A 35 -18.08 27.11 -8.24
C GLN A 35 -17.06 25.99 -8.52
N TYR A 36 -17.10 25.35 -9.69
CA TYR A 36 -16.23 24.21 -10.02
C TYR A 36 -15.78 24.17 -11.48
N ILE A 37 -14.61 23.58 -11.75
CA ILE A 37 -14.19 23.18 -13.12
C ILE A 37 -14.49 21.69 -13.31
N THR A 38 -14.87 21.27 -14.52
CA THR A 38 -14.92 19.86 -14.89
C THR A 38 -13.97 19.56 -16.05
N VAL A 39 -13.09 18.57 -15.87
CA VAL A 39 -12.32 17.93 -16.94
C VAL A 39 -13.03 16.63 -17.31
N ASN A 40 -13.50 16.53 -18.55
CA ASN A 40 -14.33 15.42 -19.03
C ASN A 40 -13.92 14.99 -20.45
N ASN A 41 -13.96 13.69 -20.75
CA ASN A 41 -13.68 13.11 -22.07
C ASN A 41 -12.31 13.52 -22.65
N TYR A 42 -11.31 13.76 -21.79
CA TYR A 42 -9.94 13.96 -22.25
C TYR A 42 -9.39 12.65 -22.84
N GLN A 43 -8.78 12.72 -24.02
CA GLN A 43 -8.30 11.56 -24.79
C GLN A 43 -7.00 11.89 -25.58
N GLN A 44 -6.26 12.92 -25.19
CA GLN A 44 -5.03 13.30 -25.91
C GLN A 44 -3.85 12.47 -25.42
N PRO A 45 -3.12 11.77 -26.32
CA PRO A 45 -1.87 11.11 -25.94
C PRO A 45 -0.76 12.13 -25.73
N GLN A 46 0.27 11.75 -24.97
CA GLN A 46 1.53 12.51 -24.82
C GLN A 46 1.41 13.91 -24.18
N LEU A 47 0.28 14.27 -23.57
CA LEU A 47 0.10 15.55 -22.88
C LEU A 47 -0.20 15.35 -21.38
N VAL A 48 0.63 15.99 -20.57
CA VAL A 48 0.49 16.12 -19.10
C VAL A 48 -0.52 17.21 -18.78
N ILE A 49 -1.47 16.96 -17.88
CA ILE A 49 -2.33 18.01 -17.31
C ILE A 49 -1.83 18.39 -15.91
N GLN A 50 -1.68 19.70 -15.66
CA GLN A 50 -1.46 20.24 -14.32
C GLN A 50 -2.73 20.94 -13.80
N LEU A 51 -3.36 20.37 -12.77
CA LEU A 51 -4.46 20.98 -12.05
C LEU A 51 -3.96 21.54 -10.71
N THR A 52 -4.28 22.79 -10.41
CA THR A 52 -3.84 23.46 -9.18
C THR A 52 -4.95 24.34 -8.62
N SER A 53 -5.59 23.90 -7.53
CA SER A 53 -6.63 24.67 -6.84
C SER A 53 -6.02 25.36 -5.61
N VAL A 54 -5.69 26.64 -5.76
CA VAL A 54 -4.95 27.47 -4.77
C VAL A 54 -5.76 28.69 -4.34
N ALA A 55 -5.35 29.33 -3.25
CA ALA A 55 -5.90 30.62 -2.83
C ALA A 55 -5.88 31.62 -4.01
N GLY A 56 -7.02 32.25 -4.29
CA GLY A 56 -7.20 33.17 -5.42
C GLY A 56 -7.81 32.56 -6.69
N THR A 57 -7.97 31.22 -6.79
CA THR A 57 -8.77 30.64 -7.88
C THR A 57 -10.28 30.87 -7.63
N PRO A 58 -11.08 31.22 -8.65
CA PRO A 58 -12.51 31.52 -8.48
C PRO A 58 -13.35 30.25 -8.21
N TYR A 59 -12.79 29.07 -8.46
CA TYR A 59 -13.43 27.78 -8.24
C TYR A 59 -13.03 27.20 -6.88
N ASP A 60 -13.97 26.54 -6.21
CA ASP A 60 -13.79 25.82 -4.95
C ASP A 60 -13.47 24.34 -5.16
N GLU A 61 -13.93 23.77 -6.28
CA GLU A 61 -13.77 22.35 -6.62
C GLU A 61 -13.28 22.14 -8.07
N CYS A 62 -12.53 21.06 -8.32
CA CYS A 62 -12.26 20.54 -9.65
C CYS A 62 -12.74 19.09 -9.75
N VAL A 63 -13.51 18.77 -10.77
CA VAL A 63 -14.06 17.44 -11.04
C VAL A 63 -13.34 16.81 -12.23
N ILE A 64 -12.81 15.61 -12.06
CA ILE A 64 -12.19 14.81 -13.12
C ILE A 64 -13.09 13.60 -13.37
N THR A 65 -13.60 13.46 -14.60
CA THR A 65 -14.50 12.35 -14.95
C THR A 65 -14.21 11.84 -16.36
N ASP A 66 -14.30 10.54 -16.56
CA ASP A 66 -14.30 9.90 -17.89
C ASP A 66 -13.11 10.31 -18.78
N CYS A 67 -11.93 10.49 -18.16
CA CYS A 67 -10.69 10.90 -18.82
C CYS A 67 -9.74 9.72 -19.07
N THR A 68 -9.07 9.73 -20.23
CA THR A 68 -8.04 8.76 -20.60
C THR A 68 -6.73 9.46 -20.93
N PHE A 69 -5.67 9.08 -20.22
CA PHE A 69 -4.30 9.50 -20.42
C PHE A 69 -3.51 8.31 -20.97
N THR A 70 -2.87 8.47 -22.13
CA THR A 70 -2.16 7.37 -22.82
C THR A 70 -0.81 7.83 -23.35
N GLU A 71 0.25 7.06 -23.09
CA GLU A 71 1.62 7.36 -23.53
C GLU A 71 2.12 8.75 -23.07
N CYS A 72 1.59 9.27 -21.97
CA CYS A 72 1.97 10.57 -21.45
C CYS A 72 3.27 10.46 -20.61
N VAL A 73 4.25 11.32 -20.90
CA VAL A 73 5.60 11.27 -20.32
C VAL A 73 5.93 12.62 -19.67
N SER A 74 6.46 12.57 -18.45
CA SER A 74 6.93 13.72 -17.68
C SER A 74 8.36 13.49 -17.18
N ASP A 75 9.27 14.44 -17.38
CA ASP A 75 10.61 14.39 -16.77
C ASP A 75 10.58 14.75 -15.26
N GLN A 76 9.40 15.05 -14.72
CA GLN A 76 9.15 15.38 -13.32
C GLN A 76 7.99 14.51 -12.79
N SER A 77 6.91 15.11 -12.31
CA SER A 77 5.84 14.38 -11.64
C SER A 77 4.63 14.18 -12.56
N GLY A 78 3.92 13.07 -12.39
CA GLY A 78 2.59 12.83 -12.98
C GLY A 78 2.61 12.67 -14.50
N GLY A 79 2.90 11.48 -15.00
CA GLY A 79 3.12 11.25 -16.44
C GLY A 79 1.90 11.60 -17.29
N GLY A 80 0.69 11.22 -16.85
CA GLY A 80 -0.57 11.70 -17.43
C GLY A 80 -1.14 12.92 -16.71
N LEU A 81 -1.15 12.89 -15.38
CA LEU A 81 -1.81 13.91 -14.57
C LEU A 81 -0.96 14.32 -13.36
N TYR A 82 -0.89 15.63 -13.13
CA TYR A 82 -0.38 16.24 -11.91
C TYR A 82 -1.52 17.03 -11.25
N THR A 83 -1.82 16.75 -9.99
CA THR A 83 -2.84 17.48 -9.22
C THR A 83 -2.28 18.06 -7.93
N ARG A 84 -2.60 19.32 -7.65
CA ARG A 84 -2.23 20.01 -6.41
C ARG A 84 -3.44 20.72 -5.81
N VAL A 85 -3.85 20.35 -4.60
CA VAL A 85 -5.03 20.90 -3.93
C VAL A 85 -4.71 21.40 -2.53
N ASN A 86 -5.05 22.67 -2.24
CA ASN A 86 -4.87 23.27 -0.93
C ASN A 86 -5.86 24.41 -0.61
N ASN A 87 -5.67 25.10 0.51
CA ASN A 87 -6.46 26.27 0.93
C ASN A 87 -7.98 26.00 1.03
N ASN A 88 -8.38 24.89 1.64
CA ASN A 88 -9.78 24.41 1.73
C ASN A 88 -10.45 24.08 0.38
N LYS A 89 -9.70 24.05 -0.74
CA LYS A 89 -10.22 23.63 -2.05
C LYS A 89 -10.34 22.11 -2.15
N LYS A 90 -11.11 21.64 -3.14
CA LYS A 90 -11.39 20.22 -3.34
C LYS A 90 -11.06 19.74 -4.76
N ILE A 91 -10.61 18.49 -4.88
CA ILE A 91 -10.65 17.73 -6.13
C ILE A 91 -11.57 16.53 -5.92
N THR A 92 -12.45 16.27 -6.89
CA THR A 92 -13.28 15.06 -6.94
C THR A 92 -12.96 14.30 -8.22
N VAL A 93 -12.72 13.00 -8.10
CA VAL A 93 -12.58 12.09 -9.24
C VAL A 93 -13.77 11.16 -9.25
N ASN A 94 -14.41 11.00 -10.41
CA ASN A 94 -15.63 10.20 -10.59
C ASN A 94 -15.66 9.61 -12.01
N GLY A 95 -16.69 8.82 -12.36
CA GLY A 95 -16.80 8.18 -13.67
C GLY A 95 -15.73 7.11 -13.87
N THR A 96 -15.24 6.94 -15.10
CA THR A 96 -14.19 5.95 -15.43
C THR A 96 -12.92 6.63 -15.95
N ASN A 97 -11.89 6.74 -15.12
CA ASN A 97 -10.62 7.37 -15.51
C ASN A 97 -9.53 6.33 -15.78
N THR A 98 -8.75 6.52 -16.85
CA THR A 98 -7.76 5.55 -17.31
C THR A 98 -6.40 6.19 -17.54
N PHE A 99 -5.35 5.55 -17.04
CA PHE A 99 -3.94 5.89 -17.27
C PHE A 99 -3.27 4.68 -17.92
N ARG A 100 -2.70 4.84 -19.11
CA ARG A 100 -2.10 3.73 -19.88
C ARG A 100 -0.72 4.08 -20.41
N SER A 101 0.28 3.27 -20.07
CA SER A 101 1.65 3.39 -20.59
C SER A 101 2.28 4.76 -20.35
N CYS A 102 1.88 5.43 -19.26
CA CYS A 102 2.41 6.73 -18.87
C CYS A 102 3.68 6.56 -18.01
N SER A 103 4.59 7.53 -18.06
CA SER A 103 5.78 7.53 -17.21
C SER A 103 6.17 8.89 -16.67
N ALA A 104 6.80 8.88 -15.50
CA ALA A 104 7.27 10.07 -14.81
C ALA A 104 8.58 9.81 -14.08
N PHE A 105 9.21 10.86 -13.54
CA PHE A 105 10.13 10.70 -12.41
C PHE A 105 9.36 10.17 -11.19
N THR A 106 8.27 10.84 -10.77
CA THR A 106 7.40 10.41 -9.64
C THR A 106 5.93 10.31 -10.08
N GLY A 107 5.22 9.24 -9.70
CA GLY A 107 3.80 9.06 -10.06
C GLY A 107 3.61 8.81 -11.56
N GLY A 108 3.98 7.62 -12.04
CA GLY A 108 4.11 7.34 -13.48
C GLY A 108 2.85 7.63 -14.32
N GLY A 109 1.68 7.27 -13.82
CA GLY A 109 0.39 7.70 -14.36
C GLY A 109 -0.06 9.03 -13.78
N TRP A 110 -0.09 9.14 -12.46
CA TRP A 110 -0.62 10.31 -11.76
C TRP A 110 0.17 10.61 -10.47
N TYR A 111 0.52 11.88 -10.27
CA TYR A 111 1.05 12.40 -9.01
C TYR A 111 0.10 13.43 -8.38
N ALA A 112 -0.18 13.30 -7.08
CA ALA A 112 -1.09 14.17 -6.36
C ALA A 112 -0.48 14.72 -5.06
N ILE A 113 -0.66 16.02 -4.80
CA ILE A 113 -0.33 16.67 -3.52
C ILE A 113 -1.58 17.33 -2.92
N ILE A 114 -1.88 16.97 -1.68
CA ILE A 114 -3.01 17.46 -0.89
C ILE A 114 -2.46 18.10 0.39
N PHE A 115 -2.65 19.40 0.58
CA PHE A 115 -2.06 20.12 1.71
C PHE A 115 -2.84 21.36 2.13
N ASP A 116 -2.45 22.05 3.22
CA ASP A 116 -3.11 23.23 3.79
C ASP A 116 -4.66 23.18 3.74
N ARG A 117 -5.27 22.18 4.39
CA ARG A 117 -6.73 21.96 4.44
C ARG A 117 -7.36 21.53 3.11
N GLY A 118 -6.56 21.22 2.09
CA GLY A 118 -7.00 20.72 0.79
C GLY A 118 -7.63 19.33 0.90
N LYS A 119 -8.56 19.01 -0.01
CA LYS A 119 -9.31 17.74 0.02
C LYS A 119 -9.32 17.05 -1.34
N MET A 120 -9.14 15.73 -1.35
CA MET A 120 -9.38 14.91 -2.54
C MET A 120 -10.35 13.78 -2.21
N LEU A 121 -11.38 13.62 -3.03
CA LEU A 121 -12.33 12.52 -2.99
C LEU A 121 -12.22 11.72 -4.29
N MET A 122 -11.89 10.44 -4.19
CA MET A 122 -11.83 9.53 -5.34
C MET A 122 -13.00 8.55 -5.29
N GLN A 123 -13.86 8.61 -6.30
CA GLN A 123 -15.06 7.80 -6.51
C GLN A 123 -15.06 7.20 -7.92
N GLY A 124 -15.98 6.27 -8.18
CA GLY A 124 -16.09 5.59 -9.47
C GLY A 124 -14.95 4.59 -9.69
N TYR A 125 -14.42 4.56 -10.91
CA TYR A 125 -13.42 3.59 -11.36
C TYR A 125 -12.15 4.30 -11.86
N VAL A 126 -10.99 3.83 -11.41
CA VAL A 126 -9.69 4.30 -11.91
C VAL A 126 -8.84 3.11 -12.34
N THR A 127 -8.43 3.08 -13.60
CA THR A 127 -7.55 2.04 -14.15
C THR A 127 -6.18 2.62 -14.45
N VAL A 128 -5.11 1.97 -13.98
CA VAL A 128 -3.72 2.37 -14.21
C VAL A 128 -2.97 1.15 -14.76
N THR A 129 -2.48 1.22 -15.99
CA THR A 129 -1.94 0.06 -16.70
C THR A 129 -0.62 0.37 -17.40
N ASP A 130 0.38 -0.49 -17.24
CA ASP A 130 1.72 -0.36 -17.83
C ASP A 130 2.44 0.96 -17.49
N CYS A 131 2.05 1.63 -16.39
CA CYS A 131 2.61 2.92 -15.97
C CYS A 131 3.87 2.74 -15.10
N PHE A 132 4.84 3.65 -15.19
CA PHE A 132 6.07 3.53 -14.41
C PHE A 132 6.72 4.83 -13.94
N SER A 133 7.30 4.75 -12.73
CA SER A 133 8.23 5.72 -12.18
C SER A 133 9.66 5.40 -12.63
N THR A 134 10.47 6.43 -12.86
CA THR A 134 11.89 6.34 -13.23
C THR A 134 12.82 6.78 -12.10
N GLN A 135 12.28 7.21 -10.96
CA GLN A 135 13.04 7.74 -9.83
C GLN A 135 13.83 6.64 -9.10
N ASN A 136 15.16 6.69 -9.24
CA ASN A 136 16.08 5.78 -8.57
C ASN A 136 16.41 6.24 -7.14
N GLY A 137 15.40 6.18 -6.25
CA GLY A 137 15.52 6.45 -4.81
C GLY A 137 14.60 7.57 -4.31
N GLY A 138 14.00 7.38 -3.13
CA GLY A 138 12.96 8.25 -2.56
C GLY A 138 11.54 7.85 -3.00
N ASP A 139 10.60 8.77 -2.85
CA ASP A 139 9.21 8.73 -3.31
C ASP A 139 9.13 8.13 -4.74
N GLY A 140 8.16 7.28 -5.07
CA GLY A 140 8.34 6.31 -6.15
C GLY A 140 7.12 5.78 -6.88
N GLY A 141 5.89 6.10 -6.49
CA GLY A 141 4.68 5.41 -6.94
C GLY A 141 4.62 5.15 -8.46
N GLY A 142 4.69 3.89 -8.87
CA GLY A 142 4.90 3.48 -10.25
C GLY A 142 3.73 3.78 -11.16
N GLY A 143 2.52 3.45 -10.71
CA GLY A 143 1.28 3.89 -11.33
C GLY A 143 0.79 5.23 -10.78
N MET A 144 0.76 5.38 -9.46
CA MET A 144 0.22 6.56 -8.79
C MET A 144 1.02 6.88 -7.53
N SER A 145 1.26 8.16 -7.24
CA SER A 145 1.87 8.60 -5.98
C SER A 145 1.05 9.77 -5.40
N ILE A 146 0.59 9.63 -4.16
CA ILE A 146 -0.25 10.62 -3.47
C ILE A 146 0.40 11.05 -2.16
N VAL A 147 0.61 12.35 -2.02
CA VAL A 147 1.18 13.01 -0.83
C VAL A 147 0.08 13.80 -0.11
N VAL A 148 -0.14 13.55 1.18
CA VAL A 148 -1.11 14.25 2.03
C VAL A 148 -0.39 14.84 3.25
N THR A 149 -0.45 16.16 3.44
CA THR A 149 0.37 16.84 4.47
C THR A 149 -0.24 18.14 5.00
N GLY A 150 -0.15 18.40 6.30
CA GLY A 150 -0.66 19.61 6.93
C GLY A 150 -2.11 19.49 7.40
N ALA A 151 -2.45 20.28 8.41
CA ALA A 151 -3.69 20.14 9.18
C ALA A 151 -4.98 20.21 8.34
N GLU A 152 -5.91 19.32 8.68
CA GLU A 152 -7.24 19.16 8.04
C GLU A 152 -7.19 18.81 6.54
N SER A 153 -6.01 18.42 6.03
CA SER A 153 -5.88 17.92 4.67
C SER A 153 -6.37 16.46 4.60
N LEU A 154 -7.23 16.17 3.62
CA LEU A 154 -7.98 14.92 3.56
C LEU A 154 -7.86 14.23 2.20
N LEU A 155 -7.52 12.95 2.21
CA LEU A 155 -7.75 12.03 1.10
C LEU A 155 -8.80 11.00 1.49
N THR A 156 -9.87 10.90 0.69
CA THR A 156 -10.86 9.83 0.81
C THR A 156 -10.90 9.04 -0.50
N ILE A 157 -10.66 7.74 -0.44
CA ILE A 157 -10.76 6.81 -1.59
C ILE A 157 -11.93 5.86 -1.36
N GLU A 158 -13.05 6.15 -2.02
CA GLU A 158 -14.24 5.29 -2.15
C GLU A 158 -14.26 4.51 -3.48
N ALA A 159 -13.38 4.87 -4.42
CA ALA A 159 -13.28 4.28 -5.75
C ALA A 159 -12.84 2.81 -5.75
N GLU A 160 -13.16 2.10 -6.84
CA GLU A 160 -12.44 0.90 -7.23
C GLU A 160 -11.26 1.28 -8.14
N ILE A 161 -10.03 1.04 -7.67
CA ILE A 161 -8.79 1.36 -8.37
C ILE A 161 -8.07 0.07 -8.75
N LEU A 162 -7.80 -0.10 -10.05
CA LEU A 162 -7.10 -1.24 -10.61
C LEU A 162 -5.74 -0.81 -11.18
N PHE A 163 -4.67 -1.33 -10.60
CA PHE A 163 -3.30 -1.23 -11.09
C PHE A 163 -2.92 -2.53 -11.81
N THR A 164 -2.26 -2.44 -12.96
CA THR A 164 -1.81 -3.62 -13.72
C THR A 164 -0.47 -3.36 -14.40
N ASN A 165 0.52 -4.24 -14.20
CA ASN A 165 1.88 -4.12 -14.74
C ASN A 165 2.61 -2.81 -14.37
N CYS A 166 2.15 -2.11 -13.34
CA CYS A 166 2.79 -0.87 -12.90
C CYS A 166 4.10 -1.18 -12.17
N ARG A 167 5.11 -0.34 -12.36
CA ARG A 167 6.44 -0.57 -11.76
C ARG A 167 7.11 0.70 -11.25
N SER A 168 7.87 0.56 -10.17
CA SER A 168 8.72 1.61 -9.62
C SER A 168 10.12 1.11 -9.31
N SER A 169 11.06 2.05 -9.19
CA SER A 169 12.43 1.74 -8.77
C SER A 169 12.58 1.70 -7.24
N SER A 170 11.75 2.42 -6.47
CA SER A 170 12.02 2.72 -5.05
C SER A 170 10.86 2.47 -4.07
N GLN A 171 9.62 2.79 -4.42
CA GLN A 171 8.44 2.67 -3.55
C GLN A 171 7.19 2.42 -4.39
N GLY A 172 6.29 1.54 -3.94
CA GLY A 172 4.91 1.46 -4.44
C GLY A 172 4.80 1.14 -5.93
N GLY A 173 5.03 -0.12 -6.33
CA GLY A 173 5.06 -0.50 -7.76
C GLY A 173 3.77 -0.15 -8.50
N GLY A 174 2.61 -0.34 -7.85
CA GLY A 174 1.33 0.22 -8.27
C GLY A 174 1.09 1.62 -7.72
N MET A 175 1.05 1.74 -6.40
CA MET A 175 0.70 2.96 -5.68
C MET A 175 1.68 3.25 -4.54
N GLU A 176 2.06 4.51 -4.41
CA GLU A 176 2.68 5.09 -3.22
C GLU A 176 1.67 6.03 -2.54
N LEU A 177 1.60 5.94 -1.21
CA LEU A 177 0.73 6.78 -0.40
C LEU A 177 1.49 7.33 0.81
N TYR A 178 1.77 8.63 0.79
CA TYR A 178 2.57 9.30 1.81
C TYR A 178 1.72 10.25 2.67
N GLY A 179 1.61 9.94 3.98
CA GLY A 179 0.95 10.79 4.97
C GLY A 179 1.93 11.56 5.85
N ASN A 180 1.61 12.80 6.22
CA ASN A 180 2.45 13.63 7.09
C ASN A 180 1.60 14.42 8.11
N VAL A 181 2.22 15.39 8.80
CA VAL A 181 1.65 16.11 9.96
C VAL A 181 0.18 16.47 9.79
N ALA A 182 -0.68 15.96 10.66
CA ALA A 182 -2.10 16.34 10.76
C ALA A 182 -2.97 16.09 9.50
N SER A 183 -2.53 15.21 8.58
CA SER A 183 -3.36 14.71 7.49
C SER A 183 -4.25 13.55 7.91
N LEU A 184 -5.41 13.41 7.26
CA LEU A 184 -6.28 12.24 7.34
C LEU A 184 -6.32 11.53 5.97
N ILE A 185 -6.12 10.22 5.97
CA ILE A 185 -6.30 9.36 4.80
C ILE A 185 -7.28 8.24 5.14
N GLU A 186 -8.35 8.12 4.36
CA GLU A 186 -9.38 7.11 4.53
C GLU A 186 -9.55 6.35 3.21
N ILE A 187 -9.28 5.05 3.23
CA ILE A 187 -9.51 4.16 2.08
C ILE A 187 -10.66 3.23 2.45
N THR A 188 -11.82 3.44 1.86
CA THR A 188 -13.05 2.65 2.04
C THR A 188 -13.40 1.84 0.78
N GLY A 189 -12.90 2.26 -0.38
CA GLY A 189 -13.03 1.59 -1.67
C GLY A 189 -12.14 0.37 -1.83
N LYS A 190 -11.99 -0.10 -3.07
CA LYS A 190 -11.21 -1.30 -3.39
C LYS A 190 -9.95 -0.94 -4.16
N LEU A 191 -8.80 -1.44 -3.69
CA LEU A 191 -7.52 -1.36 -4.41
C LEU A 191 -7.13 -2.75 -4.91
N THR A 192 -6.85 -2.86 -6.21
CA THR A 192 -6.42 -4.11 -6.85
C THR A 192 -5.09 -3.90 -7.56
N PHE A 193 -4.09 -4.72 -7.23
CA PHE A 193 -2.74 -4.66 -7.77
C PHE A 193 -2.41 -5.98 -8.46
N ASN A 194 -2.29 -5.96 -9.79
CA ASN A 194 -1.99 -7.14 -10.60
C ASN A 194 -0.60 -6.99 -11.25
N ASN A 195 0.32 -7.90 -10.93
CA ASN A 195 1.66 -7.93 -11.52
C ASN A 195 2.43 -6.60 -11.35
N CYS A 196 2.25 -5.93 -10.21
CA CYS A 196 2.94 -4.68 -9.88
C CYS A 196 4.28 -4.97 -9.18
N SER A 197 5.31 -4.17 -9.45
CA SER A 197 6.66 -4.46 -8.96
C SER A 197 7.46 -3.23 -8.53
N CYS A 198 8.18 -3.35 -7.42
CA CYS A 198 9.16 -2.38 -6.95
C CYS A 198 10.56 -3.02 -6.97
N ALA A 199 11.49 -2.43 -7.73
CA ALA A 199 12.74 -3.09 -8.11
C ALA A 199 13.88 -3.02 -7.08
N ASN A 200 13.95 -1.95 -6.27
CA ASN A 200 15.00 -1.73 -5.25
C ASN A 200 14.41 -1.10 -3.98
N GLY A 201 13.28 -1.62 -3.51
CA GLY A 201 12.40 -0.83 -2.64
C GLY A 201 11.32 -1.61 -1.91
N ARG A 202 10.19 -0.96 -1.67
CA ARG A 202 9.10 -1.49 -0.83
C ARG A 202 7.75 -1.45 -1.56
N GLY A 203 6.83 -2.32 -1.15
CA GLY A 203 5.42 -2.29 -1.59
C GLY A 203 5.27 -2.56 -3.09
N GLY A 204 5.31 -3.83 -3.50
CA GLY A 204 5.23 -4.19 -4.92
C GLY A 204 3.90 -3.75 -5.57
N GLY A 205 2.80 -3.90 -4.84
CA GLY A 205 1.52 -3.27 -5.16
C GLY A 205 1.40 -1.88 -4.54
N LEU A 206 1.27 -1.82 -3.21
CA LEU A 206 1.10 -0.61 -2.42
C LEU A 206 2.28 -0.40 -1.47
N ASP A 207 2.92 0.76 -1.50
CA ASP A 207 3.73 1.25 -0.39
C ASP A 207 3.01 2.43 0.27
N ALA A 208 2.75 2.33 1.56
CA ALA A 208 2.11 3.42 2.28
C ALA A 208 2.92 3.75 3.55
N LEU A 209 3.33 5.01 3.63
CA LEU A 209 4.37 5.49 4.54
C LEU A 209 3.91 6.75 5.26
N ARG A 210 4.43 6.98 6.47
CA ARG A 210 4.23 8.24 7.21
C ARG A 210 5.51 8.73 7.86
N SER A 211 5.73 10.05 7.81
CA SER A 211 6.90 10.66 8.45
C SER A 211 6.90 10.39 9.98
N PRO A 212 8.00 9.87 10.56
CA PRO A 212 8.08 9.55 11.99
C PRO A 212 8.21 10.76 12.91
N ILE A 213 8.27 11.98 12.36
CA ILE A 213 8.65 13.19 13.12
C ILE A 213 7.46 13.81 13.87
N PHE A 214 6.21 13.53 13.47
CA PHE A 214 5.01 14.15 14.07
C PHE A 214 3.81 13.20 14.15
N VAL A 215 3.00 13.37 15.21
CA VAL A 215 2.14 12.31 15.77
C VAL A 215 0.65 12.41 15.36
N ILE A 216 0.20 13.56 14.87
CA ILE A 216 -1.24 13.92 14.77
C ILE A 216 -1.98 13.60 13.45
N GLY A 217 -1.41 12.80 12.54
CA GLY A 217 -2.12 12.30 11.34
C GLY A 217 -2.68 10.89 11.50
N PHE A 218 -3.72 10.54 10.72
CA PHE A 218 -4.41 9.24 10.79
C PHE A 218 -4.54 8.61 9.41
N ILE A 219 -4.37 7.29 9.33
CA ILE A 219 -4.57 6.49 8.11
C ILE A 219 -5.47 5.32 8.48
N GLN A 220 -6.60 5.18 7.79
CA GLN A 220 -7.57 4.10 8.03
C GLN A 220 -7.82 3.34 6.72
N LEU A 221 -7.56 2.02 6.76
CA LEU A 221 -7.65 1.13 5.61
C LEU A 221 -8.88 0.23 5.77
N LEU A 222 -10.04 0.87 5.62
CA LEU A 222 -11.37 0.29 5.87
C LEU A 222 -11.91 -0.51 4.67
N GLY A 223 -11.30 -0.35 3.50
CA GLY A 223 -11.65 -1.02 2.25
C GLY A 223 -11.01 -2.39 2.06
N GLU A 224 -11.01 -2.85 0.81
CA GLU A 224 -10.38 -4.10 0.38
C GLU A 224 -9.12 -3.83 -0.43
N ILE A 225 -7.98 -4.40 -0.02
CA ILE A 225 -6.72 -4.39 -0.79
C ILE A 225 -6.46 -5.81 -1.29
N THR A 226 -6.24 -5.94 -2.59
CA THR A 226 -5.92 -7.21 -3.25
C THR A 226 -4.64 -7.10 -4.07
N CYS A 227 -3.71 -8.03 -3.89
CA CYS A 227 -2.44 -8.09 -4.61
C CYS A 227 -2.25 -9.48 -5.22
N PHE A 228 -2.02 -9.53 -6.54
CA PHE A 228 -1.75 -10.77 -7.28
C PHE A 228 -0.41 -10.66 -8.00
N ASN A 229 0.49 -11.62 -7.78
CA ASN A 229 1.82 -11.70 -8.38
C ASN A 229 2.62 -10.38 -8.27
N CYS A 230 2.48 -9.66 -7.16
CA CYS A 230 3.22 -8.42 -6.91
C CYS A 230 4.57 -8.69 -6.26
N SER A 231 5.59 -7.87 -6.54
CA SER A 231 6.94 -8.09 -6.01
C SER A 231 7.68 -6.85 -5.51
N ALA A 232 8.42 -6.99 -4.41
CA ALA A 232 9.30 -5.96 -3.86
C ALA A 232 10.67 -6.59 -3.51
N SER A 233 11.62 -6.48 -4.43
CA SER A 233 12.97 -7.04 -4.24
C SER A 233 14.02 -5.96 -4.04
N THR A 234 15.18 -6.34 -3.51
CA THR A 234 16.42 -5.58 -3.71
C THR A 234 17.61 -6.54 -3.81
N THR A 235 18.57 -6.22 -4.69
CA THR A 235 19.90 -6.86 -4.72
C THR A 235 20.96 -6.00 -4.03
N GLY A 236 20.56 -4.91 -3.38
CA GLY A 236 21.43 -3.95 -2.69
C GLY A 236 20.85 -2.54 -2.76
N GLY A 237 20.59 -1.94 -1.59
CA GLY A 237 20.01 -0.60 -1.46
C GLY A 237 19.71 -0.27 0.01
N THR A 238 19.21 0.94 0.30
CA THR A 238 18.90 1.39 1.67
C THR A 238 17.65 0.74 2.27
N TYR A 239 16.78 0.17 1.43
CA TYR A 239 15.50 -0.43 1.82
C TYR A 239 15.50 -1.92 1.48
N ASN A 240 15.11 -2.77 2.44
CA ASN A 240 15.43 -4.21 2.42
C ASN A 240 14.67 -5.08 1.40
N GLY A 241 13.80 -4.54 0.55
CA GLY A 241 12.96 -5.35 -0.35
C GLY A 241 11.72 -5.88 0.38
N CYS A 242 10.90 -4.97 0.90
CA CYS A 242 9.85 -5.31 1.88
C CYS A 242 8.45 -5.23 1.26
N GLY A 243 7.57 -6.18 1.59
CA GLY A 243 6.14 -6.06 1.29
C GLY A 243 5.82 -6.30 -0.19
N GLY A 244 5.78 -7.57 -0.60
CA GLY A 244 5.67 -7.92 -2.03
C GLY A 244 4.33 -7.50 -2.63
N GLY A 245 3.25 -7.68 -1.88
CA GLY A 245 1.96 -7.03 -2.15
C GLY A 245 1.92 -5.62 -1.57
N VAL A 246 2.08 -5.52 -0.25
CA VAL A 246 1.85 -4.28 0.51
C VAL A 246 2.97 -4.02 1.51
N ASN A 247 3.39 -2.76 1.66
CA ASN A 247 4.26 -2.28 2.74
C ASN A 247 3.57 -1.16 3.54
N PHE A 248 3.66 -1.22 4.88
CA PHE A 248 3.23 -0.15 5.78
C PHE A 248 4.35 0.28 6.74
N GLU A 249 4.58 1.59 6.87
CA GLU A 249 5.46 2.17 7.89
C GLU A 249 4.76 3.39 8.50
N PHE A 250 4.11 3.19 9.66
CA PHE A 250 3.23 4.20 10.27
C PHE A 250 3.33 4.24 11.81
N PRO A 251 4.10 5.17 12.41
CA PRO A 251 3.91 5.48 13.82
C PRO A 251 2.60 6.29 14.01
N ALA A 252 1.73 5.83 14.90
CA ALA A 252 0.46 6.49 15.25
C ALA A 252 0.16 6.38 16.75
N ASP A 253 -0.37 7.43 17.36
CA ASP A 253 -0.76 7.47 18.79
C ASP A 253 -2.25 7.12 18.98
N ASP A 254 -2.71 6.11 18.24
CA ASP A 254 -4.09 5.61 18.25
C ASP A 254 -4.17 4.24 17.54
N THR A 255 -5.40 3.83 17.21
CA THR A 255 -5.80 2.59 16.57
C THR A 255 -5.80 2.73 15.04
N VAL A 256 -5.11 1.82 14.35
CA VAL A 256 -5.10 1.70 12.89
C VAL A 256 -5.92 0.46 12.51
N TYR A 257 -7.01 0.67 11.78
CA TYR A 257 -7.83 -0.42 11.24
C TYR A 257 -7.34 -0.80 9.84
N ILE A 258 -7.05 -2.09 9.66
CA ILE A 258 -6.68 -2.71 8.39
C ILE A 258 -7.71 -3.81 8.12
N ASN A 259 -8.79 -3.45 7.45
CA ASN A 259 -9.98 -4.29 7.34
C ASN A 259 -9.71 -5.58 6.57
N LYS A 260 -9.28 -5.49 5.31
CA LYS A 260 -9.16 -6.66 4.43
C LYS A 260 -7.99 -6.54 3.46
N ILE A 261 -7.00 -7.40 3.64
CA ILE A 261 -5.89 -7.61 2.70
C ILE A 261 -5.93 -9.05 2.20
N THR A 262 -5.77 -9.23 0.89
CA THR A 262 -5.53 -10.53 0.26
C THR A 262 -4.32 -10.45 -0.66
N CYS A 263 -3.32 -11.29 -0.43
CA CYS A 263 -2.13 -11.39 -1.27
C CYS A 263 -2.01 -12.81 -1.83
N THR A 264 -1.73 -12.93 -3.12
CA THR A 264 -1.56 -14.21 -3.82
C THR A 264 -0.34 -14.16 -4.71
N ASP A 265 0.55 -15.16 -4.57
CA ASP A 265 1.82 -15.28 -5.29
C ASP A 265 2.75 -14.05 -5.15
N CYS A 266 2.59 -13.27 -4.09
CA CYS A 266 3.38 -12.06 -3.84
C CYS A 266 4.76 -12.38 -3.27
N LYS A 267 5.80 -11.65 -3.70
CA LYS A 267 7.20 -11.99 -3.38
C LYS A 267 8.01 -10.79 -2.91
N ALA A 268 8.74 -10.95 -1.82
CA ALA A 268 9.64 -9.92 -1.31
C ALA A 268 10.91 -10.55 -0.73
N ASN A 269 11.89 -9.74 -0.37
CA ASN A 269 12.97 -10.24 0.49
C ASN A 269 12.40 -10.59 1.88
N GLU A 270 11.52 -9.73 2.41
CA GLU A 270 10.80 -9.88 3.69
C GLU A 270 9.34 -9.45 3.52
N GLY A 271 8.40 -10.18 4.15
CA GLY A 271 6.97 -9.87 4.05
C GLY A 271 6.44 -10.10 2.64
N GLY A 272 6.45 -11.36 2.18
CA GLY A 272 6.13 -11.72 0.79
C GLY A 272 4.77 -11.18 0.34
N GLY A 273 3.73 -11.34 1.17
CA GLY A 273 2.44 -10.70 0.97
C GLY A 273 2.38 -9.27 1.53
N LEU A 274 2.65 -9.12 2.82
CA LEU A 274 2.60 -7.86 3.56
C LEU A 274 3.86 -7.71 4.43
N TYR A 275 4.41 -6.50 4.47
CA TYR A 275 5.36 -6.08 5.49
C TYR A 275 4.77 -4.90 6.26
N PHE A 276 4.89 -4.89 7.59
CA PHE A 276 4.68 -3.65 8.32
C PHE A 276 5.62 -3.46 9.51
N THR A 277 5.98 -2.20 9.76
CA THR A 277 6.82 -1.80 10.89
C THR A 277 6.27 -0.58 11.62
N CYS A 278 6.52 -0.53 12.93
CA CYS A 278 6.16 0.57 13.82
C CYS A 278 7.26 0.75 14.88
N ASP A 279 8.22 1.64 14.59
CA ASP A 279 9.38 1.92 15.43
C ASP A 279 9.19 3.19 16.28
N ASN A 280 8.44 3.07 17.38
CA ASN A 280 8.25 4.13 18.38
C ASN A 280 9.45 4.30 19.35
N TRP A 281 10.67 3.87 18.99
CA TRP A 281 11.83 3.76 19.90
C TRP A 281 12.21 5.07 20.61
N ASN A 282 12.00 6.22 19.95
CA ASN A 282 12.31 7.55 20.50
C ASN A 282 11.13 8.17 21.28
N TYR A 283 9.97 7.51 21.32
CA TYR A 283 8.71 8.03 21.85
C TYR A 283 8.01 6.98 22.72
N LEU A 284 8.64 6.61 23.84
CA LEU A 284 8.17 5.58 24.79
C LEU A 284 6.76 5.82 25.38
N GLU A 285 6.21 7.02 25.22
CA GLU A 285 4.85 7.39 25.66
C GLU A 285 3.76 7.04 24.62
N ILE A 286 4.14 6.86 23.33
CA ILE A 286 3.21 6.58 22.23
C ILE A 286 2.90 5.08 22.16
N ARG A 287 1.60 4.75 22.06
CA ARG A 287 1.12 3.38 21.87
C ARG A 287 0.23 3.27 20.65
N THR A 288 0.66 2.45 19.69
CA THR A 288 -0.12 2.14 18.49
C THR A 288 -0.86 0.82 18.67
N THR A 289 -2.10 0.71 18.19
CA THR A 289 -2.81 -0.58 18.11
C THR A 289 -3.20 -0.86 16.66
N TYR A 290 -2.72 -1.97 16.10
CA TYR A 290 -3.18 -2.44 14.78
C TYR A 290 -4.28 -3.47 14.95
N ILE A 291 -5.45 -3.21 14.34
CA ILE A 291 -6.59 -4.14 14.36
C ILE A 291 -6.86 -4.63 12.94
N PHE A 292 -6.94 -5.96 12.80
CA PHE A 292 -7.34 -6.67 11.60
C PHE A 292 -8.70 -7.37 11.84
N PRO A 293 -9.83 -6.68 11.59
CA PRO A 293 -11.16 -7.12 12.04
C PRO A 293 -11.93 -7.98 11.03
N GLN A 294 -11.41 -8.26 9.82
CA GLN A 294 -12.10 -9.12 8.84
C GLN A 294 -11.21 -10.27 8.35
N SER A 295 -11.82 -11.17 7.56
CA SER A 295 -11.11 -12.23 6.86
C SER A 295 -10.04 -11.69 5.92
N MET A 296 -8.86 -12.29 5.97
CA MET A 296 -7.72 -12.03 5.09
C MET A 296 -7.18 -13.36 4.54
N CYS A 297 -6.46 -13.31 3.42
CA CYS A 297 -5.88 -14.51 2.82
C CYS A 297 -4.50 -14.21 2.22
N PHE A 298 -3.51 -15.02 2.59
CA PHE A 298 -2.16 -15.00 2.04
C PHE A 298 -1.89 -16.39 1.47
N SER A 299 -1.78 -16.51 0.15
CA SER A 299 -1.56 -17.79 -0.54
C SER A 299 -0.36 -17.72 -1.48
N GLY A 300 0.54 -18.69 -1.41
CA GLY A 300 1.75 -18.76 -2.26
C GLY A 300 2.75 -17.61 -2.07
N CYS A 301 2.62 -16.82 -1.01
CA CYS A 301 3.46 -15.65 -0.77
C CYS A 301 4.85 -16.05 -0.24
N GLU A 302 5.90 -15.38 -0.71
CA GLU A 302 7.30 -15.81 -0.51
C GLU A 302 8.23 -14.69 -0.03
N ALA A 303 8.91 -14.91 1.11
CA ALA A 303 10.04 -14.14 1.58
C ALA A 303 11.35 -14.81 1.11
N LEU A 304 11.90 -14.28 0.01
CA LEU A 304 12.98 -14.84 -0.81
C LEU A 304 14.31 -14.97 -0.05
N THR A 305 14.61 -14.05 0.87
CA THR A 305 15.89 -13.99 1.60
C THR A 305 15.74 -13.89 3.11
N GLY A 306 14.62 -13.33 3.59
CA GLY A 306 14.34 -13.04 4.98
C GLY A 306 13.15 -13.82 5.54
N SER A 307 12.33 -13.13 6.32
CA SER A 307 11.25 -13.69 7.15
C SER A 307 9.86 -13.26 6.69
N GLY A 308 8.83 -13.98 7.15
CA GLY A 308 7.42 -13.62 6.92
C GLY A 308 6.97 -13.83 5.48
N GLY A 309 6.72 -15.08 5.09
CA GLY A 309 6.29 -15.39 3.72
C GLY A 309 4.94 -14.76 3.39
N GLY A 310 3.96 -14.93 4.27
CA GLY A 310 2.70 -14.18 4.23
C GLY A 310 2.85 -12.75 4.75
N ILE A 311 3.16 -12.61 6.05
CA ILE A 311 3.36 -11.31 6.72
C ILE A 311 4.70 -11.28 7.48
N CYS A 312 5.45 -10.18 7.34
CA CYS A 312 6.52 -9.81 8.27
C CYS A 312 6.11 -8.59 9.11
N ILE A 313 6.32 -8.66 10.43
CA ILE A 313 5.91 -7.65 11.41
C ILE A 313 7.10 -7.31 12.30
N GLU A 314 7.49 -6.03 12.38
CA GLU A 314 8.55 -5.55 13.26
C GLU A 314 8.09 -4.30 14.03
N VAL A 315 7.74 -4.47 15.32
CA VAL A 315 7.06 -3.41 16.07
C VAL A 315 7.52 -3.26 17.52
N HIS A 316 7.56 -2.02 18.00
CA HIS A 316 7.91 -1.66 19.37
C HIS A 316 6.85 -0.72 19.97
N HIS A 317 6.50 -0.89 21.26
CA HIS A 317 5.42 -0.16 21.94
C HIS A 317 4.08 -0.21 21.18
N THR A 318 3.79 -1.36 20.58
CA THR A 318 2.68 -1.55 19.64
C THR A 318 1.93 -2.83 19.98
N ASP A 319 0.60 -2.74 20.01
CA ASP A 319 -0.29 -3.88 20.17
C ASP A 319 -0.79 -4.33 18.78
N VAL A 320 -0.88 -5.64 18.55
CA VAL A 320 -1.29 -6.22 17.26
C VAL A 320 -2.41 -7.23 17.50
N GLU A 321 -3.60 -6.91 17.00
CA GLU A 321 -4.81 -7.71 17.16
C GLU A 321 -5.35 -8.19 15.81
N PHE A 322 -5.13 -9.46 15.51
CA PHE A 322 -5.86 -10.19 14.48
C PHE A 322 -7.09 -10.83 15.12
N ASN A 323 -8.26 -10.25 14.89
CA ASN A 323 -9.49 -10.67 15.54
C ASN A 323 -10.69 -10.49 14.59
N PRO A 324 -10.89 -11.43 13.65
CA PRO A 324 -11.91 -11.26 12.63
C PRO A 324 -13.30 -11.45 13.24
N ILE A 325 -14.14 -10.41 13.11
CA ILE A 325 -15.31 -10.19 13.97
C ILE A 325 -16.51 -11.09 13.62
N ASP A 326 -16.67 -11.45 12.35
CA ASP A 326 -17.78 -12.29 11.90
C ASP A 326 -17.59 -13.74 12.35
N LEU A 327 -18.68 -14.43 12.68
CA LEU A 327 -18.62 -15.78 13.27
C LEU A 327 -17.84 -16.78 12.40
N GLU A 328 -18.11 -16.77 11.09
CA GLU A 328 -17.51 -17.66 10.08
C GLU A 328 -16.19 -17.11 9.48
N SER A 329 -15.76 -15.91 9.88
CA SER A 329 -14.55 -15.29 9.31
C SER A 329 -13.27 -15.89 9.90
N GLN A 330 -12.33 -16.23 9.03
CA GLN A 330 -10.98 -16.69 9.37
C GLN A 330 -9.92 -15.88 8.63
N ILE A 331 -8.70 -15.88 9.15
CA ILE A 331 -7.51 -15.37 8.47
C ILE A 331 -6.70 -16.58 7.99
N LEU A 332 -6.40 -16.63 6.69
CA LEU A 332 -5.82 -17.81 6.05
C LEU A 332 -4.38 -17.55 5.58
N PHE A 333 -3.51 -18.50 5.87
CA PHE A 333 -2.15 -18.62 5.34
C PHE A 333 -2.02 -19.98 4.68
N ASP A 334 -1.67 -19.98 3.40
CA ASP A 334 -1.66 -21.19 2.58
C ASP A 334 -0.42 -21.23 1.70
N HIS A 335 0.39 -22.28 1.80
CA HIS A 335 1.62 -22.45 1.02
C HIS A 335 2.63 -21.28 1.10
N CYS A 336 2.57 -20.44 2.14
CA CYS A 336 3.48 -19.31 2.31
C CYS A 336 4.87 -19.77 2.77
N ASN A 337 5.92 -19.21 2.18
CA ASN A 337 7.31 -19.66 2.34
C ASN A 337 8.23 -18.53 2.80
N ALA A 338 9.07 -18.77 3.80
CA ALA A 338 10.10 -17.83 4.25
C ALA A 338 11.48 -18.48 4.24
N LYS A 339 12.50 -17.76 3.78
CA LYS A 339 13.86 -18.30 3.78
C LYS A 339 14.41 -18.46 5.21
N LEU A 340 14.09 -17.55 6.11
CA LEU A 340 14.53 -17.56 7.51
C LEU A 340 13.40 -18.03 8.44
N SER A 341 12.52 -17.15 8.87
CA SER A 341 11.56 -17.47 9.93
C SER A 341 10.12 -17.09 9.56
N GLY A 342 9.14 -17.85 10.04
CA GLY A 342 7.72 -17.52 9.90
C GLY A 342 7.21 -17.64 8.47
N GLY A 343 6.90 -18.85 8.01
CA GLY A 343 6.44 -19.07 6.63
C GLY A 343 5.11 -18.37 6.36
N GLY A 344 4.15 -18.49 7.27
CA GLY A 344 2.93 -17.68 7.28
C GLY A 344 3.17 -16.27 7.86
N ILE A 345 3.51 -16.19 9.14
CA ILE A 345 3.80 -14.92 9.85
C ILE A 345 5.16 -14.99 10.55
N TYR A 346 5.95 -13.92 10.39
CA TYR A 346 7.02 -13.54 11.30
C TYR A 346 6.60 -12.31 12.12
N LEU A 347 6.85 -12.35 13.43
CA LEU A 347 6.77 -11.20 14.32
C LEU A 347 8.08 -11.02 15.08
N GLN A 348 8.65 -9.82 15.05
CA GLN A 348 9.57 -9.31 16.06
C GLN A 348 8.85 -8.23 16.88
N GLN A 349 8.83 -8.39 18.20
CA GLN A 349 8.13 -7.48 19.10
C GLN A 349 8.99 -7.00 20.27
N GLY A 350 8.97 -5.69 20.48
CA GLY A 350 9.43 -5.03 21.70
C GLY A 350 8.45 -5.20 22.86
N GLU A 351 8.22 -4.12 23.62
CA GLU A 351 7.15 -4.07 24.61
C GLU A 351 5.77 -3.96 23.95
N ALA A 352 4.80 -4.72 24.47
CA ALA A 352 3.39 -4.59 24.16
C ALA A 352 2.55 -4.79 25.44
N GLN A 353 1.27 -4.46 25.38
CA GLN A 353 0.29 -4.96 26.35
C GLN A 353 -0.27 -6.30 25.89
N TYR A 354 -0.63 -6.41 24.61
CA TYR A 354 -1.21 -7.62 24.04
C TYR A 354 -0.89 -7.83 22.55
N THR A 355 -0.73 -9.09 22.19
CA THR A 355 -0.64 -9.58 20.81
C THR A 355 -1.65 -10.71 20.67
N ASN A 356 -2.62 -10.58 19.76
CA ASN A 356 -3.71 -11.55 19.61
C ASN A 356 -3.73 -12.14 18.20
N TYR A 357 -3.62 -13.46 18.14
CA TYR A 357 -3.80 -14.28 16.95
C TYR A 357 -5.10 -15.08 17.12
N ASN A 358 -6.21 -14.59 16.57
CA ASN A 358 -7.51 -15.24 16.70
C ASN A 358 -8.00 -15.78 15.33
N LYS A 359 -8.62 -16.96 15.33
CA LYS A 359 -9.27 -17.58 14.15
C LYS A 359 -8.36 -17.67 12.90
N MET A 360 -7.10 -18.04 13.09
CA MET A 360 -6.14 -18.20 11.98
C MET A 360 -6.00 -19.66 11.54
N LYS A 361 -5.85 -19.90 10.24
CA LYS A 361 -5.45 -21.21 9.69
C LYS A 361 -4.17 -21.07 8.90
N PHE A 362 -3.17 -21.86 9.25
CA PHE A 362 -1.88 -22.00 8.55
C PHE A 362 -1.81 -23.39 7.93
N SER A 363 -1.74 -23.45 6.60
CA SER A 363 -1.68 -24.69 5.81
C SER A 363 -0.40 -24.71 4.99
N GLU A 364 0.37 -25.80 5.09
CA GLU A 364 1.53 -26.10 4.23
C GLU A 364 2.63 -25.01 4.18
N CYS A 365 2.66 -24.12 5.18
CA CYS A 365 3.61 -23.01 5.26
C CYS A 365 5.01 -23.47 5.70
N LYS A 366 6.07 -22.84 5.18
CA LYS A 366 7.46 -23.34 5.30
C LYS A 366 8.45 -22.26 5.70
N ALA A 367 9.40 -22.62 6.59
CA ALA A 367 10.49 -21.74 7.02
C ALA A 367 11.76 -22.51 7.44
N THR A 368 12.83 -21.81 7.82
CA THR A 368 13.91 -22.41 8.62
C THR A 368 13.46 -22.57 10.08
N ASN A 369 12.78 -21.58 10.66
CA ASN A 369 12.19 -21.65 12.01
C ASN A 369 10.72 -21.20 12.00
N GLY A 370 9.81 -21.94 12.65
CA GLY A 370 8.38 -21.57 12.72
C GLY A 370 7.71 -21.63 11.34
N GLY A 371 7.41 -22.84 10.84
CA GLY A 371 6.89 -23.01 9.48
C GLY A 371 5.59 -22.24 9.20
N GLY A 372 4.64 -22.25 10.14
CA GLY A 372 3.45 -21.39 10.10
C GLY A 372 3.71 -20.02 10.74
N LEU A 373 4.08 -20.02 12.02
CA LEU A 373 4.28 -18.82 12.84
C LEU A 373 5.65 -18.82 13.53
N PHE A 374 6.38 -17.71 13.41
CA PHE A 374 7.53 -17.38 14.24
C PHE A 374 7.24 -16.09 15.01
N THR A 375 7.58 -16.05 16.30
CA THR A 375 7.56 -14.81 17.08
C THR A 375 8.81 -14.68 17.95
N LEU A 376 9.52 -13.55 17.84
CA LEU A 376 10.56 -13.12 18.77
C LEU A 376 10.00 -12.03 19.70
N ILE A 377 9.98 -12.30 21.00
CA ILE A 377 9.48 -11.38 22.02
C ILE A 377 10.64 -10.91 22.90
N THR A 378 10.88 -9.59 22.89
CA THR A 378 11.99 -8.96 23.62
C THR A 378 11.54 -8.10 24.80
N GLY A 379 10.27 -7.69 24.83
CA GLY A 379 9.66 -6.91 25.92
C GLY A 379 8.58 -7.67 26.70
N GLN A 380 7.90 -6.95 27.57
CA GLN A 380 6.74 -7.45 28.33
C GLN A 380 5.47 -7.54 27.48
N GLY A 381 4.47 -8.31 27.94
CA GLY A 381 3.14 -8.35 27.33
C GLY A 381 2.38 -9.67 27.53
N ILE A 382 1.27 -9.83 26.82
CA ILE A 382 0.48 -11.06 26.72
C ILE A 382 0.31 -11.45 25.25
N LEU A 383 0.92 -12.54 24.81
CA LEU A 383 0.67 -13.13 23.50
C LEU A 383 -0.39 -14.22 23.62
N THR A 384 -1.44 -14.16 22.79
CA THR A 384 -2.54 -15.14 22.77
C THR A 384 -2.71 -15.75 21.37
N LEU A 385 -2.80 -17.08 21.31
CA LEU A 385 -3.32 -17.85 20.18
C LEU A 385 -4.68 -18.42 20.59
N SER A 386 -5.73 -18.08 19.84
CA SER A 386 -7.11 -18.54 20.07
C SER A 386 -7.76 -19.02 18.78
N TYR A 387 -8.45 -20.17 18.82
CA TYR A 387 -9.15 -20.73 17.66
C TYR A 387 -8.26 -20.89 16.40
N CYS A 388 -6.97 -21.17 16.59
CA CYS A 388 -6.00 -21.27 15.51
C CYS A 388 -5.79 -22.73 15.05
N GLU A 389 -5.44 -22.93 13.79
CA GLU A 389 -5.11 -24.22 13.21
C GLU A 389 -3.77 -24.15 12.47
N PHE A 390 -2.87 -25.10 12.75
CA PHE A 390 -1.60 -25.27 12.04
C PHE A 390 -1.55 -26.68 11.47
N TYR A 391 -1.57 -26.78 10.15
CA TYR A 391 -1.67 -28.01 9.38
C TYR A 391 -0.52 -28.12 8.38
N GLN A 392 0.21 -29.23 8.41
CA GLN A 392 1.30 -29.56 7.46
C GLN A 392 2.38 -28.47 7.28
N CYS A 393 2.53 -27.58 8.27
CA CYS A 393 3.58 -26.57 8.28
C CYS A 393 4.94 -27.22 8.59
N GLN A 394 6.01 -26.75 7.94
CA GLN A 394 7.33 -27.38 7.98
C GLN A 394 8.43 -26.39 8.35
N SER A 395 9.33 -26.79 9.25
CA SER A 395 10.58 -26.05 9.49
C SER A 395 11.81 -26.92 9.22
N ASN A 396 12.83 -26.37 8.54
CA ASN A 396 14.03 -27.10 8.09
C ASN A 396 15.31 -26.83 8.91
N GLY A 397 15.24 -25.92 9.89
CA GLY A 397 16.25 -25.67 10.91
C GLY A 397 16.00 -26.41 12.23
N GLY A 398 14.96 -27.25 12.30
CA GLY A 398 14.60 -28.03 13.50
C GLY A 398 13.75 -27.32 14.55
N ASN A 399 13.50 -26.02 14.43
CA ASN A 399 12.71 -25.25 15.40
C ASN A 399 11.27 -25.07 14.91
N GLY A 400 10.31 -25.76 15.57
CA GLY A 400 8.87 -25.53 15.44
C GLY A 400 8.28 -25.64 14.02
N GLY A 401 7.79 -26.83 13.64
CA GLY A 401 7.17 -27.04 12.32
C GLY A 401 5.94 -26.17 12.09
N GLY A 402 5.02 -26.14 13.06
CA GLY A 402 3.87 -25.23 13.07
C GLY A 402 4.22 -23.85 13.63
N VAL A 403 4.69 -23.80 14.88
CA VAL A 403 4.91 -22.56 15.64
C VAL A 403 6.26 -22.60 16.35
N TYR A 404 6.96 -21.47 16.38
CA TYR A 404 8.14 -21.28 17.22
C TYR A 404 8.09 -19.92 17.95
N PHE A 405 8.23 -19.97 19.28
CA PHE A 405 8.30 -18.81 20.16
C PHE A 405 9.74 -18.66 20.66
N GLU A 406 10.40 -17.56 20.31
CA GLU A 406 11.67 -17.14 20.88
C GLU A 406 11.42 -15.99 21.86
N VAL A 407 11.87 -16.14 23.11
CA VAL A 407 11.46 -15.27 24.22
C VAL A 407 12.66 -14.89 25.06
N ASN A 408 12.89 -13.59 25.21
CA ASN A 408 13.81 -13.09 26.24
C ASN A 408 13.11 -13.15 27.61
N PHE A 409 13.69 -13.86 28.57
CA PHE A 409 13.12 -14.05 29.91
C PHE A 409 13.41 -12.91 30.91
N ALA A 410 14.09 -11.84 30.48
CA ALA A 410 14.30 -10.65 31.32
C ALA A 410 13.00 -9.87 31.66
N PRO A 411 12.07 -9.63 30.71
CA PRO A 411 10.74 -9.05 31.00
C PRO A 411 9.69 -10.07 31.50
N VAL A 412 8.58 -9.55 32.05
CA VAL A 412 7.40 -10.35 32.38
C VAL A 412 6.54 -10.56 31.13
N ILE A 413 6.46 -11.81 30.67
CA ILE A 413 5.76 -12.23 29.46
C ILE A 413 4.80 -13.38 29.77
N GLN A 414 3.60 -13.35 29.19
CA GLN A 414 2.65 -14.46 29.22
C GLN A 414 2.35 -14.93 27.80
N ILE A 415 2.42 -16.24 27.56
CA ILE A 415 1.95 -16.88 26.33
C ILE A 415 0.73 -17.73 26.68
N LYS A 416 -0.38 -17.51 25.96
CA LYS A 416 -1.65 -18.22 26.12
C LYS A 416 -1.98 -18.92 24.81
N ILE A 417 -2.25 -20.22 24.87
CA ILE A 417 -2.70 -21.01 23.72
C ILE A 417 -4.02 -21.66 24.11
N GLN A 418 -5.08 -21.35 23.37
CA GLN A 418 -6.47 -21.70 23.68
C GLN A 418 -7.16 -22.19 22.39
N ASP A 419 -7.95 -23.25 22.49
CA ASP A 419 -8.74 -23.83 21.39
C ASP A 419 -7.99 -23.93 20.05
N THR A 420 -6.68 -24.22 20.12
CA THR A 420 -5.74 -24.18 19.01
C THR A 420 -5.25 -25.58 18.69
N THR A 421 -5.29 -25.96 17.41
CA THR A 421 -4.90 -27.29 16.93
C THR A 421 -3.60 -27.19 16.13
N ILE A 422 -2.61 -28.01 16.46
CA ILE A 422 -1.35 -28.14 15.70
C ILE A 422 -1.21 -29.61 15.35
N HIS A 423 -1.26 -29.95 14.06
CA HIS A 423 -1.19 -31.34 13.59
C HIS A 423 -0.47 -31.47 12.25
N ASP A 424 0.09 -32.66 12.02
CA ASP A 424 0.81 -33.03 10.79
C ASP A 424 1.99 -32.10 10.42
N CYS A 425 2.43 -31.25 11.36
CA CYS A 425 3.53 -30.31 11.18
C CYS A 425 4.89 -30.96 11.50
N GLU A 426 5.91 -30.66 10.72
CA GLU A 426 7.24 -31.30 10.82
C GLU A 426 8.35 -30.30 11.13
N ALA A 427 9.17 -30.59 12.14
CA ALA A 427 10.40 -29.88 12.42
C ALA A 427 11.58 -30.80 12.08
N ILE A 428 12.20 -30.55 10.93
CA ILE A 428 13.28 -31.36 10.37
C ILE A 428 14.59 -30.59 10.54
N THR A 429 15.65 -31.24 11.03
CA THR A 429 17.00 -30.70 10.92
C THR A 429 17.67 -31.26 9.66
N ASN A 430 18.12 -30.39 8.77
CA ASN A 430 19.02 -30.82 7.70
C ASN A 430 20.37 -31.23 8.30
N SER A 431 20.60 -32.53 8.42
CA SER A 431 21.81 -33.14 9.00
C SER A 431 23.10 -32.90 8.20
N SER A 432 23.06 -32.03 7.19
CA SER A 432 24.19 -31.57 6.38
C SER A 432 24.79 -30.22 6.83
N SER A 433 24.17 -29.49 7.76
CA SER A 433 24.76 -28.27 8.33
C SER A 433 25.62 -28.60 9.56
N THR A 434 26.87 -29.00 9.33
CA THR A 434 27.89 -29.01 10.39
C THR A 434 28.20 -27.58 10.80
N TYR A 435 27.83 -27.19 12.01
CA TYR A 435 28.27 -25.92 12.61
C TYR A 435 29.80 -25.93 12.82
N PRO A 436 30.49 -24.78 12.62
CA PRO A 436 31.89 -24.60 13.00
C PRO A 436 32.14 -24.67 14.51
#